data_AF-L1JCT0-F1
#
_entry.id   AF-L1JCT0-F1
#
_cell.length_a   1.000
_cell.length_b   1.000
_cell.length_c   1.000
_cell.angle_alpha   90.00
_cell.angle_beta   90.00
_cell.angle_gamma   90.00
#
_symmetry.space_group_name_H-M   'P 1'
#
loop_
_entity.id
_entity.type
_entity.pdbx_description
1 polymer ?
#
loop_
_entity_poly.entity_id
_entity_poly.type
_entity_poly.pdbx_seq_one_letter_code
_entity_poly.pdbx_strand_id
1 'polypeptide(L)'
;ICEHGKQKYRCRQCHLIKPKSSITYCEHDRERRRCKLCGGKAICEHQRQRTSCRQCKGSSICEHDRRRSRCRECRGSSICEHSRLRITCKECGGSSICMHNTFKSTCAMCGGRHICLHKVYWRNCKIC
;
A
#
# COMPACT_ATOMS: atom_id res chain seq x y z
N ILE A 1 -19.72 9.97 15.35
CA ILE A 1 -18.23 9.82 15.36
C ILE A 1 -17.79 9.60 16.82
N CYS A 2 -16.69 8.91 17.12
CA CYS A 2 -16.19 8.73 18.49
C CYS A 2 -15.26 9.88 18.90
N GLU A 3 -14.92 9.98 20.19
CA GLU A 3 -13.95 10.95 20.72
C GLU A 3 -12.57 10.87 20.03
N HIS A 4 -12.23 9.71 19.46
CA HIS A 4 -11.01 9.48 18.68
C HIS A 4 -11.14 9.91 17.20
N GLY A 5 -12.14 10.71 16.84
CA GLY A 5 -12.34 11.24 15.47
C GLY A 5 -12.71 10.19 14.41
N LYS A 6 -12.92 8.93 14.79
CA LYS A 6 -13.26 7.82 13.87
C LYS A 6 -14.74 7.44 13.96
N GLN A 7 -15.28 6.82 12.92
CA GLN A 7 -16.61 6.20 13.04
C GLN A 7 -16.55 5.13 14.14
N LYS A 8 -17.54 5.11 15.06
CA LYS A 8 -17.51 4.28 16.30
C LYS A 8 -17.20 2.80 15.99
N TYR A 9 -17.73 2.27 14.88
CA TYR A 9 -17.53 0.89 14.42
C TYR A 9 -16.19 0.63 13.69
N ARG A 10 -15.37 1.65 13.43
CA ARG A 10 -14.01 1.52 12.88
C ARG A 10 -12.92 1.89 13.90
N CYS A 11 -13.30 2.38 15.09
CA CYS A 11 -12.37 2.85 16.10
C CYS A 11 -11.88 1.70 16.99
N ARG A 12 -10.60 1.36 16.89
CA ARG A 12 -9.97 0.29 17.68
C ARG A 12 -10.12 0.50 19.20
N GLN A 13 -10.01 1.73 19.69
CA GLN A 13 -10.18 2.07 21.11
C GLN A 13 -11.62 1.92 21.60
N CYS A 14 -12.62 2.29 20.79
CA CYS A 14 -14.03 2.14 21.17
C CYS A 14 -14.56 0.70 21.02
N HIS A 15 -13.81 -0.19 20.36
CA HIS A 15 -14.18 -1.60 20.16
C HIS A 15 -13.89 -2.49 21.37
N LEU A 16 -13.05 -2.04 22.31
CA LEU A 16 -12.71 -2.78 23.54
C LEU A 16 -13.86 -2.82 24.57
N ILE A 17 -14.92 -2.03 24.35
CA ILE A 17 -15.98 -1.76 25.34
C ILE A 17 -17.35 -2.31 24.88
N LYS A 18 -17.43 -3.15 23.83
CA LYS A 18 -18.72 -3.64 23.29
C LYS A 18 -18.89 -5.17 23.29
N PRO A 19 -20.09 -5.69 23.65
CA PRO A 19 -20.38 -7.12 23.68
C PRO A 19 -20.51 -7.74 22.28
N LYS A 20 -20.29 -9.06 22.24
CA LYS A 20 -20.12 -9.95 21.09
C LYS A 20 -21.27 -9.89 20.06
N SER A 21 -21.07 -9.18 18.94
CA SER A 21 -21.78 -9.51 17.69
C SER A 21 -21.01 -9.20 16.39
N SER A 22 -19.84 -8.56 16.43
CA SER A 22 -18.95 -8.49 15.25
C SER A 22 -17.52 -8.12 15.65
N ILE A 23 -16.77 -9.10 16.16
CA ILE A 23 -15.32 -8.96 16.40
C ILE A 23 -14.65 -8.79 15.03
N THR A 24 -14.58 -7.52 14.60
CA THR A 24 -14.09 -7.06 13.30
C THR A 24 -12.59 -7.29 13.17
N TYR A 25 -11.88 -7.35 14.30
CA TYR A 25 -10.45 -7.63 14.41
C TYR A 25 -10.24 -8.89 15.22
N CYS A 26 -9.35 -9.79 14.80
CA CYS A 26 -8.99 -10.97 15.60
C CYS A 26 -7.97 -10.64 16.68
N GLU A 27 -7.65 -11.63 17.52
CA GLU A 27 -6.58 -11.58 18.55
C GLU A 27 -5.20 -11.17 18.00
N HIS A 28 -4.99 -11.33 16.69
CA HIS A 28 -3.77 -10.91 15.99
C HIS A 28 -3.77 -9.44 15.58
N ASP A 29 -4.69 -8.62 16.11
CA ASP A 29 -4.88 -7.21 15.77
C ASP A 29 -5.09 -6.91 14.28
N ARG A 30 -5.54 -7.92 13.53
CA ARG A 30 -5.85 -7.83 12.09
C ARG A 30 -7.34 -7.92 11.90
N GLU A 31 -7.87 -7.24 10.88
CA GLU A 31 -9.27 -7.40 10.52
C GLU A 31 -9.56 -8.89 10.26
N ARG A 32 -10.52 -9.48 10.99
CA ARG A 32 -10.78 -10.93 11.03
C ARG A 32 -10.94 -11.52 9.63
N ARG A 33 -11.65 -10.81 8.74
CA ARG A 33 -11.85 -11.24 7.34
C ARG A 33 -10.55 -11.28 6.52
N ARG A 34 -9.54 -10.49 6.88
CA ARG A 34 -8.22 -10.39 6.21
C ARG A 34 -7.11 -11.09 6.99
N CYS A 35 -7.37 -11.67 8.16
CA CYS A 35 -6.35 -12.35 8.93
C CYS A 35 -6.01 -13.70 8.26
N LYS A 36 -4.74 -13.89 7.92
CA LYS A 36 -4.23 -15.15 7.37
C LYS A 36 -4.26 -16.29 8.38
N LEU A 37 -3.83 -16.01 9.62
CA LEU A 37 -3.76 -17.00 10.71
C LEU A 37 -5.15 -17.51 11.10
N CYS A 38 -6.18 -16.67 10.99
CA CYS A 38 -7.57 -17.06 11.27
C CYS A 38 -8.31 -17.61 10.05
N GLY A 39 -7.65 -17.79 8.89
CA GLY A 39 -8.31 -18.23 7.66
C GLY A 39 -9.44 -17.30 7.20
N GLY A 40 -9.28 -15.98 7.39
CA GLY A 40 -10.34 -15.00 7.13
C GLY A 40 -10.93 -15.13 5.72
N LYS A 41 -12.25 -14.90 5.58
CA LYS A 41 -13.01 -15.11 4.31
C LYS A 41 -12.40 -14.41 3.08
N ALA A 42 -11.68 -13.30 3.27
CA ALA A 42 -11.03 -12.58 2.18
C ALA A 42 -9.69 -13.20 1.74
N ILE A 43 -9.21 -14.24 2.42
CA ILE A 43 -7.99 -14.99 2.09
C ILE A 43 -8.36 -16.22 1.24
N CYS A 44 -7.61 -16.46 0.17
CA CYS A 44 -7.73 -17.67 -0.65
C CYS A 44 -6.81 -18.78 -0.13
N GLU A 45 -6.95 -19.99 -0.68
CA GLU A 45 -6.08 -21.14 -0.41
C GLU A 45 -4.59 -20.82 -0.56
N HIS A 46 -4.22 -19.90 -1.46
CA HIS A 46 -2.86 -19.42 -1.68
C HIS A 46 -2.35 -18.43 -0.61
N GLN A 47 -3.05 -18.27 0.52
CA GLN A 47 -2.68 -17.36 1.62
C GLN A 47 -2.51 -15.90 1.19
N ARG A 48 -3.22 -15.50 0.14
CA ARG A 48 -3.29 -14.15 -0.43
C ARG A 48 -4.70 -13.60 -0.32
N GLN A 49 -4.86 -12.27 -0.36
CA GLN A 49 -6.21 -11.70 -0.44
C GLN A 49 -6.84 -12.08 -1.79
N ARG A 50 -8.03 -12.68 -1.76
CA ARG A 50 -8.80 -13.17 -2.92
C ARG A 50 -8.84 -12.16 -4.05
N THR A 51 -9.14 -10.90 -3.75
CA THR A 51 -9.23 -9.80 -4.74
C THR A 51 -7.91 -9.53 -5.47
N SER A 52 -6.77 -9.85 -4.86
CA SER A 52 -5.43 -9.58 -5.39
C SER A 52 -4.67 -10.85 -5.80
N CYS A 53 -5.26 -12.02 -5.64
CA CYS A 53 -4.61 -13.27 -5.96
C CYS A 53 -4.59 -13.48 -7.48
N ARG A 54 -3.39 -13.62 -8.06
CA ARG A 54 -3.22 -13.91 -9.50
C ARG A 54 -3.74 -15.29 -9.88
N GLN A 55 -3.42 -16.32 -9.09
CA GLN A 55 -3.88 -17.69 -9.34
C GLN A 55 -5.41 -17.79 -9.30
N CYS A 56 -6.08 -17.03 -8.43
CA CYS A 56 -7.54 -16.99 -8.38
C CYS A 56 -8.17 -15.97 -9.34
N LYS A 57 -7.39 -15.31 -10.21
CA LYS A 57 -7.80 -14.18 -11.06
C LYS A 57 -8.70 -13.18 -10.31
N GLY A 58 -8.24 -12.76 -9.13
CA GLY A 58 -8.99 -11.88 -8.24
C GLY A 58 -9.43 -10.59 -8.96
N SER A 59 -10.53 -9.98 -8.51
CA SER A 59 -11.14 -8.81 -9.17
C SER A 59 -10.22 -7.60 -9.41
N SER A 60 -9.11 -7.51 -8.68
CA SER A 60 -8.09 -6.46 -8.88
C SER A 60 -7.01 -6.83 -9.90
N ILE A 61 -7.06 -8.03 -10.50
CA ILE A 61 -6.17 -8.51 -11.55
C ILE A 61 -6.89 -8.38 -12.89
N CYS A 62 -6.21 -7.86 -13.91
CA CYS A 62 -6.74 -7.79 -15.27
C CYS A 62 -6.35 -9.05 -16.07
N GLU A 63 -6.88 -9.17 -17.29
CA GLU A 63 -6.57 -10.26 -18.22
C GLU A 63 -5.07 -10.39 -18.54
N HIS A 64 -4.31 -9.30 -18.42
CA HIS A 64 -2.85 -9.26 -18.61
C HIS A 64 -2.06 -9.73 -17.36
N ASP A 65 -2.69 -10.38 -16.38
CA ASP A 65 -2.10 -10.81 -15.09
C ASP A 65 -1.42 -9.70 -14.26
N ARG A 66 -1.78 -8.45 -14.56
CA ARG A 66 -1.32 -7.24 -13.85
C ARG A 66 -2.41 -6.75 -12.90
N ARG A 67 -2.03 -6.00 -11.87
CA ARG A 67 -3.02 -5.31 -11.04
C ARG A 67 -3.74 -4.30 -11.93
N ARG A 68 -5.07 -4.38 -12.05
CA ARG A 68 -5.91 -3.58 -12.96
C ARG A 68 -5.60 -2.08 -12.85
N SER A 69 -5.45 -1.56 -11.63
CA SER A 69 -5.13 -0.15 -11.39
C SER A 69 -3.75 0.29 -11.93
N ARG A 70 -2.81 -0.63 -12.15
CA ARG A 70 -1.45 -0.39 -12.64
C ARG A 70 -1.19 -0.96 -14.04
N CYS A 71 -2.20 -1.52 -14.69
CA CYS A 71 -2.05 -2.07 -16.04
C CYS A 71 -2.05 -0.92 -17.06
N ARG A 72 -1.04 -0.87 -17.92
CA ARG A 72 -0.92 0.17 -18.96
C ARG A 72 -1.91 -0.07 -20.09
N GLU A 73 -2.04 -1.32 -20.53
CA GLU A 73 -2.99 -1.73 -21.58
C GLU A 73 -4.43 -1.43 -21.17
N CYS A 74 -4.81 -1.72 -19.92
CA CYS A 74 -6.15 -1.37 -19.41
C CYS A 74 -6.30 0.10 -18.99
N ARG A 75 -5.30 0.97 -19.23
CA ARG A 75 -5.26 2.37 -18.75
C ARG A 75 -5.70 2.51 -17.29
N GLY A 76 -5.14 1.67 -16.42
CA GLY A 76 -5.52 1.59 -15.01
C GLY A 76 -5.45 2.94 -14.30
N SER A 77 -6.27 3.14 -13.26
CA SER A 77 -6.41 4.43 -12.58
C SER A 77 -5.10 5.05 -12.05
N SER A 78 -4.07 4.25 -11.81
CA SER A 78 -2.75 4.71 -11.37
C SER A 78 -1.82 5.11 -12.53
N ILE A 79 -2.24 4.95 -13.79
CA ILE A 79 -1.49 5.33 -15.00
C ILE A 79 -1.90 6.75 -15.40
N CYS A 80 -0.91 7.58 -15.74
CA CYS A 80 -1.13 8.91 -16.29
C CYS A 80 -1.17 8.89 -17.83
N GLU A 81 -1.48 10.03 -18.45
CA GLU A 81 -1.48 10.21 -19.90
C GLU A 81 -0.12 9.89 -20.55
N HIS A 82 0.99 10.15 -19.84
CA HIS A 82 2.35 9.77 -20.26
C HIS A 82 2.63 8.26 -20.18
N SER A 83 1.60 7.44 -19.98
CA SER A 83 1.69 5.98 -19.78
C SER A 83 2.53 5.54 -18.58
N ARG A 84 2.97 6.46 -17.72
CA ARG A 84 3.77 6.19 -16.50
C ARG A 84 2.84 6.03 -15.29
N LEU A 85 3.34 5.46 -14.19
CA LEU A 85 2.59 5.49 -12.93
C LEU A 85 2.52 6.95 -12.44
N ARG A 86 1.32 7.45 -12.11
CA ARG A 86 1.08 8.80 -11.59
C ARG A 86 2.02 9.16 -10.44
N ILE A 87 2.27 8.19 -9.55
CA ILE A 87 3.14 8.39 -8.38
C ILE A 87 4.61 8.67 -8.74
N THR A 88 5.08 8.19 -9.89
CA THR A 88 6.49 8.31 -10.34
C THR A 88 6.66 9.20 -11.57
N CYS A 89 5.59 9.79 -12.09
CA CYS A 89 5.64 10.61 -13.30
C CYS A 89 6.14 12.02 -12.95
N LYS A 90 7.28 12.42 -13.51
CA LYS A 90 7.87 13.76 -13.32
C LYS A 90 7.01 14.86 -13.90
N GLU A 91 6.47 14.67 -15.10
CA GLU A 91 5.58 15.64 -15.75
C GLU A 91 4.32 15.88 -14.91
N CYS A 92 3.76 14.84 -14.28
CA CYS A 92 2.58 14.99 -13.41
C CYS A 92 2.91 15.39 -11.96
N GLY A 93 4.17 15.66 -11.61
CA GLY A 93 4.56 15.98 -10.22
C GLY A 93 4.25 14.85 -9.23
N GLY A 94 4.43 13.59 -9.65
CA GLY A 94 4.04 12.40 -8.89
C GLY A 94 4.52 12.43 -7.43
N SER A 95 3.72 11.89 -6.50
CA SER A 95 3.97 12.07 -5.06
C SER A 95 5.25 11.42 -4.52
N SER A 96 5.93 10.56 -5.29
CA SER A 96 7.27 10.05 -4.98
C SER A 96 8.40 11.00 -5.35
N ILE A 97 8.09 12.14 -5.99
CA ILE A 97 9.03 13.12 -6.50
C ILE A 97 9.06 14.29 -5.51
N CYS A 98 10.24 14.76 -5.17
CA CYS A 98 10.41 15.94 -4.32
C CYS A 98 10.46 17.21 -5.19
N MET A 99 10.44 18.38 -4.53
CA MET A 99 10.59 19.68 -5.19
C MET A 99 11.86 19.80 -6.05
N HIS A 100 12.91 19.01 -5.77
CA HIS A 100 14.15 18.95 -6.53
C HIS A 100 14.06 18.07 -7.80
N ASN A 101 12.85 17.79 -8.30
CA ASN A 101 12.57 16.96 -9.47
C ASN A 101 13.26 15.58 -9.49
N THR A 102 13.53 15.06 -8.28
CA THR A 102 14.24 13.80 -8.03
C THR A 102 13.36 12.91 -7.15
N PHE A 103 13.52 11.59 -7.24
CA PHE A 103 12.79 10.68 -6.35
C PHE A 103 13.15 10.95 -4.89
N LYS A 104 12.14 11.04 -4.02
CA LYS A 104 12.30 11.24 -2.57
C LYS A 104 13.25 10.22 -1.95
N SER A 105 13.27 8.98 -2.46
CA SER A 105 14.17 7.92 -1.98
C SER A 105 15.65 8.16 -2.29
N THR A 106 15.98 8.94 -3.31
CA THR A 106 17.36 9.14 -3.80
C THR A 106 17.82 10.60 -3.74
N CYS A 107 16.95 11.51 -3.28
CA CYS A 107 17.31 12.91 -3.20
C CYS A 107 18.27 13.16 -2.02
N ALA A 108 19.49 13.60 -2.33
CA ALA A 108 20.49 13.91 -1.31
C ALA A 108 20.07 15.09 -0.41
N MET A 109 19.44 16.10 -1.02
CA MET A 109 18.92 17.26 -0.28
C MET A 109 17.81 16.86 0.70
N CYS A 110 16.92 15.93 0.33
CA CYS A 110 15.87 15.43 1.22
C CYS A 110 16.35 14.32 2.18
N GLY A 111 17.60 13.85 2.09
CA GLY A 111 18.07 12.70 2.86
C GLY A 111 17.26 11.43 2.58
N GLY A 112 17.00 11.15 1.29
CA GLY A 112 16.19 10.00 0.89
C GLY A 112 16.70 8.68 1.44
N ARG A 113 15.84 7.66 1.53
CA ARG A 113 16.19 6.34 2.13
C ARG A 113 17.43 5.64 1.53
N HIS A 114 17.83 5.98 0.30
CA HIS A 114 19.02 5.43 -0.34
C HIS A 114 20.29 6.26 -0.07
N ILE A 115 20.16 7.39 0.62
CA ILE A 115 21.23 8.34 0.91
C ILE A 115 21.63 8.16 2.37
N CYS A 116 22.92 7.95 2.62
CA CYS A 116 23.44 7.89 3.98
C CYS A 116 23.64 9.30 4.57
N LEU A 117 24.08 9.37 5.83
CA LEU A 117 24.37 10.63 6.52
C LEU A 117 25.43 11.48 5.78
N HIS A 118 26.34 10.84 5.04
CA HIS A 118 27.36 11.49 4.20
C HIS A 118 26.84 12.01 2.84
N LYS A 119 25.51 12.10 2.66
CA LYS A 119 24.86 12.64 1.45
C LYS A 119 25.16 11.90 0.14
N VAL A 120 25.74 10.70 0.22
CA VAL A 120 25.97 9.80 -0.92
C VAL A 120 25.08 8.55 -0.82
N TYR A 121 24.98 7.78 -1.91
CA TYR A 121 24.27 6.50 -1.86
C TYR A 121 24.92 5.56 -0.86
N TRP A 122 24.13 4.96 0.05
CA TRP A 122 24.68 4.09 1.10
C TRP A 122 25.50 2.93 0.54
N ARG A 123 25.09 2.35 -0.60
CA ARG A 123 25.80 1.26 -1.29
C ARG A 123 27.17 1.64 -1.84
N ASN A 124 27.39 2.94 -2.06
CA ASN A 124 28.60 3.47 -2.68
C ASN A 124 29.42 4.31 -1.69
N CYS A 125 28.99 4.40 -0.43
CA CYS A 125 29.69 5.17 0.58
C CYS A 125 30.89 4.35 1.06
N LYS A 126 32.08 4.93 1.03
CA LYS A 126 33.29 4.27 1.57
C LYS A 126 33.39 4.33 3.10
N ILE A 127 32.51 5.10 3.74
CA ILE A 127 32.51 5.36 5.19
C ILE A 127 31.42 4.53 5.89
N CYS A 128 30.35 4.17 5.17
CA CYS A 128 29.29 3.30 5.68
C CYS A 128 29.59 1.84 5.32
#